data_AF-A0A1I6BXT5-F1
#
_entry.id   AF-A0A1I6BXT5-F1
#
_cell.length_a   1.000
_cell.length_b   1.000
_cell.length_c   1.000
_cell.angle_alpha   90.00
_cell.angle_beta   90.00
_cell.angle_gamma   90.00
#
_symmetry.space_group_name_H-M   'P 1'
#
loop_
_entity.id
_entity.type
_entity.pdbx_description
1 polymer ?
#
loop_
_entity_poly.entity_id
_entity_poly.type
_entity_poly.pdbx_seq_one_letter_code
_entity_poly.pdbx_strand_id
1 'polypeptide(L)' 'MAYQYSKGWFIQQLKQKGLSKHPIERKKLELYKTSIIRNLYVEYCDSNTKE' A
#
# COMPACT_ATOMS: atom_id res chain seq x y z
N MET A 1 -16.59 -1.97 -4.70
CA MET A 1 -16.45 -2.08 -3.23
C MET A 1 -15.25 -2.97 -2.94
N ALA A 2 -14.18 -2.43 -2.36
CA ALA A 2 -13.03 -3.26 -1.97
C ALA A 2 -13.30 -3.87 -0.59
N TYR A 3 -13.20 -5.19 -0.46
CA TYR A 3 -13.37 -5.88 0.82
C TYR A 3 -12.24 -5.47 1.77
N GLN A 4 -12.54 -5.23 3.06
CA GLN A 4 -11.53 -4.83 4.04
C GLN A 4 -10.38 -5.85 4.09
N TYR A 5 -9.14 -5.38 4.14
CA TYR A 5 -7.91 -6.20 4.05
C TYR A 5 -7.68 -6.97 2.74
N SER A 6 -8.47 -6.71 1.69
CA SER A 6 -8.17 -7.21 0.34
C SER A 6 -7.02 -6.41 -0.29
N LYS A 7 -6.44 -6.97 -1.36
CA LYS A 7 -5.43 -6.26 -2.18
C LYS A 7 -5.92 -4.88 -2.63
N GLY A 8 -7.17 -4.79 -3.08
CA GLY A 8 -7.77 -3.53 -3.51
C GLY A 8 -7.89 -2.51 -2.38
N TRP A 9 -8.23 -2.97 -1.16
CA TRP A 9 -8.33 -2.11 0.01
C TRP A 9 -6.98 -1.52 0.38
N PHE A 10 -5.91 -2.33 0.43
CA PHE A 10 -4.56 -1.83 0.69
C PHE A 10 -4.09 -0.84 -0.38
N ILE A 11 -4.33 -1.13 -1.66
CA ILE A 11 -3.98 -0.21 -2.75
C ILE A 11 -4.74 1.10 -2.61
N GLN A 12 -6.02 1.07 -2.22
CA GLN A 12 -6.82 2.26 -2.01
C GLN A 12 -6.29 3.10 -0.83
N GLN A 13 -5.93 2.46 0.29
CA GLN A 13 -5.32 3.14 1.43
C GLN A 13 -3.99 3.80 1.06
N LEU A 14 -3.12 3.08 0.35
CA LEU A 14 -1.85 3.60 -0.14
C LEU A 14 -2.05 4.79 -1.09
N LYS A 15 -2.99 4.68 -2.04
CA LYS A 15 -3.34 5.77 -2.97
C LYS A 15 -3.90 7.00 -2.23
N GLN A 16 -4.73 6.81 -1.21
CA GLN A 16 -5.24 7.91 -0.38
C GLN A 16 -4.11 8.65 0.36
N LYS A 17 -3.03 7.95 0.73
CA LYS A 17 -1.80 8.55 1.27
C LYS A 17 -0.86 9.16 0.20
N GLY A 18 -1.31 9.25 -1.06
CA GLY A 18 -0.51 9.77 -2.17
C GLY A 18 0.44 8.75 -2.80
N LEU A 19 0.47 7.51 -2.30
CA LEU A 19 1.33 6.44 -2.82
C LEU A 19 0.60 5.68 -3.95
N SER A 20 0.82 6.10 -5.19
CA SER A 20 0.29 5.42 -6.39
C SER A 20 1.25 4.38 -6.99
N LYS A 21 2.53 4.45 -6.62
CA LYS A 21 3.63 3.63 -7.14
C LYS A 21 4.49 3.13 -5.98
N HIS A 22 5.12 1.97 -6.16
CA HIS A 22 6.06 1.45 -5.19
C HIS A 22 7.27 2.41 -5.04
N PRO A 23 7.71 2.78 -3.82
CA PRO A 23 8.77 3.77 -3.62
C PRO A 23 10.12 3.35 -4.23
N ILE A 24 10.44 2.05 -4.16
CA ILE A 24 11.69 1.48 -4.69
C ILE A 24 11.66 1.34 -6.22
N GLU A 25 10.79 0.46 -6.74
CA GLU A 25 10.76 0.12 -8.16
C GLU A 25 9.98 1.12 -9.04
N ARG A 26 9.23 2.07 -8.44
CA ARG A 26 8.37 3.05 -9.14
C ARG A 26 7.31 2.46 -10.07
N LYS A 27 6.99 1.17 -9.95
CA LYS A 27 5.91 0.52 -10.71
C LYS A 27 4.57 0.65 -9.99
N LYS A 28 3.48 0.41 -10.75
CA LYS A 28 2.11 0.42 -10.23
C LYS A 28 1.94 -0.63 -9.13
N LEU A 29 1.28 -0.24 -8.04
CA LEU A 29 0.95 -1.13 -6.91
C LEU A 29 0.15 -2.38 -7.34
N GLU A 30 -0.63 -2.26 -8.41
CA GLU A 30 -1.46 -3.36 -8.93
C GLU A 30 -0.65 -4.55 -9.47
N LEU A 31 0.59 -4.30 -9.91
CA LEU A 31 1.48 -5.34 -10.44
C LEU A 31 2.11 -6.20 -9.33
N TYR A 32 2.07 -5.74 -8.08
CA TYR A 32 2.65 -6.46 -6.96
C TYR A 32 1.68 -7.48 -6.36
N LYS A 33 2.25 -8.51 -5.73
CA LYS A 33 1.50 -9.48 -4.95
C LYS A 33 0.88 -8.80 -3.71
N THR A 34 -0.22 -9.34 -3.21
CA THR A 34 -0.92 -8.83 -2.02
C THR A 34 0.00 -8.79 -0.80
N SER A 35 0.92 -9.75 -0.65
CA SER A 35 1.90 -9.78 0.44
C SER A 35 2.82 -8.56 0.43
N ILE A 36 3.33 -8.18 -0.75
CA ILE A 36 4.18 -6.98 -0.91
C ILE A 36 3.37 -5.72 -0.59
N ILE A 37 2.15 -5.63 -1.11
CA ILE A 37 1.26 -4.49 -0.87
C ILE A 37 0.89 -4.34 0.61
N ARG A 38 0.63 -5.47 1.29
CA ARG A 38 0.38 -5.48 2.73
C ARG A 38 1.61 -4.98 3.49
N ASN A 39 2.80 -5.51 3.17
CA ASN A 39 4.03 -5.10 3.85
C ASN A 39 4.30 -3.61 3.64
N LEU A 40 4.12 -3.13 2.41
CA LEU A 40 4.25 -1.72 2.07
C LEU A 40 3.25 -0.86 2.85
N TYR A 41 2.00 -1.29 2.98
CA TYR A 41 1.01 -0.61 3.81
C TYR A 41 1.42 -0.54 5.28
N VAL A 42 1.93 -1.64 5.84
CA VAL A 42 2.45 -1.67 7.21
C VAL A 42 3.61 -0.69 7.35
N GLU A 43 4.65 -0.79 6.52
CA GLU A 43 5.80 0.11 6.56
C GLU A 43 5.41 1.59 6.45
N TYR A 44 4.48 1.93 5.54
CA TYR A 44 4.04 3.31 5.33
C TYR A 44 3.11 3.83 6.43
N CYS A 45 2.38 2.95 7.11
CA CYS A 45 1.51 3.31 8.22
C CYS A 45 2.28 3.39 9.54
N ASP A 46 3.22 2.47 9.76
CA ASP A 46 4.09 2.40 10.94
C ASP A 46 5.12 3.54 10.94
N SER A 47 5.64 3.93 9.76
CA SER A 47 6.53 5.10 9.64
C SER A 47 5.87 6.44 9.99
N ASN A 48 4.53 6.51 10.08
CA ASN A 48 3.82 7.70 10.59
C ASN A 48 3.61 7.68 12.11
N THR A 49 3.94 6.58 12.79
CA THR A 49 3.80 6.44 14.25
C THR A 49 5.18 6.44 14.92
N LYS A 50 6.03 7.39 14.51
CA LYS A 50 7.21 7.78 15.28
C LYS A 50 6.96 9.19 15.81
N GLU A 51 6.11 9.26 16.82
CA GLU A 51 6.06 10.36 17.79
C GLU A 51 6.82 9.95 19.04
#